data_AF-A0A3N5KWY8-F1
#
_entry.id   AF-A0A3N5KWY8-F1
#
_cell.length_a   1.000
_cell.length_b   1.000
_cell.length_c   1.000
_cell.angle_alpha   90.00
_cell.angle_beta   90.00
_cell.angle_gamma   90.00
#
_symmetry.space_group_name_H-M   'P 1'
#
loop_
_entity.id
_entity.type
_entity.pdbx_description
1 polymer ?
#
loop_
_entity_poly.entity_id
_entity_poly.type
_entity_poly.pdbx_seq_one_letter_code
_entity_poly.pdbx_strand_id
1 'polypeptide(L)'
;METRRWFNPSQPQTLQIAVFLLYINAFFSVLGGFLSWVPWGLILLVCMVGGGFGIANEKKWGYGLGLASAFSPFALRWLFLGPSHVFGANLINLMFEVALVALLLHPMSRDYERIWFK
;
A
#
# COMPACT_ATOMS: atom_id res chain seq x y z
N MET A 1 -17.99 7.34 -18.17
CA MET A 1 -16.94 7.29 -17.14
C MET A 1 -16.99 5.91 -16.53
N GLU A 2 -15.95 5.09 -16.71
CA GLU A 2 -15.87 3.75 -16.11
C GLU A 2 -15.98 3.86 -14.59
N THR A 3 -16.98 3.18 -14.01
CA THR A 3 -17.36 3.29 -12.61
C THR A 3 -16.50 2.45 -11.66
N ARG A 4 -15.62 1.56 -12.18
CA ARG A 4 -14.79 0.64 -11.39
C ARG A 4 -13.48 0.29 -12.12
N ARG A 5 -12.41 1.01 -11.82
CA ARG A 5 -11.08 0.82 -12.42
C ARG A 5 -10.14 0.13 -11.44
N TRP A 6 -9.32 -0.80 -11.95
CA TRP A 6 -8.19 -1.38 -11.21
C TRP A 6 -6.92 -0.52 -11.31
N PHE A 7 -6.83 0.27 -12.37
CA PHE A 7 -5.72 1.17 -12.65
C PHE A 7 -6.24 2.41 -13.36
N ASN A 8 -5.66 3.58 -13.07
CA ASN A 8 -6.06 4.84 -13.68
C ASN A 8 -4.86 5.56 -14.32
N PRO A 9 -4.72 5.49 -15.66
CA PRO A 9 -3.62 6.14 -16.37
C PRO A 9 -3.63 7.67 -16.30
N SER A 10 -4.72 8.30 -15.85
CA SER A 10 -4.78 9.77 -15.70
C SER A 10 -4.07 10.27 -14.44
N GLN A 11 -3.74 9.37 -13.51
CA GLN A 11 -3.05 9.74 -12.27
C GLN A 11 -1.59 10.12 -12.53
N PRO A 12 -0.94 10.86 -11.61
CA PRO A 12 0.49 11.11 -11.68
C PRO A 12 1.29 9.80 -11.67
N GLN A 13 2.44 9.78 -12.34
CA GLN A 13 3.32 8.61 -12.39
C GLN A 13 3.65 8.07 -10.98
N THR A 14 3.87 8.95 -10.00
CA THR A 14 4.16 8.55 -8.61
C THR A 14 3.02 7.74 -7.99
N LEU A 15 1.78 8.17 -8.21
CA LEU A 15 0.60 7.52 -7.67
C LEU A 15 0.29 6.22 -8.43
N GLN A 16 0.50 6.20 -9.75
CA GLN A 16 0.39 4.98 -10.54
C GLN A 16 1.36 3.90 -10.04
N ILE A 17 2.63 4.24 -9.79
CA ILE A 17 3.62 3.30 -9.25
C ILE A 17 3.20 2.83 -7.85
N ALA A 18 2.67 3.72 -7.01
CA ALA A 18 2.17 3.33 -5.68
C ALA A 18 1.04 2.29 -5.76
N VAL A 19 0.08 2.46 -6.69
CA VAL A 19 -0.99 1.48 -6.93
C VAL A 19 -0.41 0.12 -7.35
N PHE A 20 0.55 0.11 -8.28
CA PHE A 20 1.23 -1.13 -8.66
C PHE A 20 1.95 -1.78 -7.49
N LEU A 21 2.68 -1.00 -6.68
CA LEU A 21 3.37 -1.51 -5.51
C LEU A 21 2.40 -2.07 -4.46
N LEU A 22 1.22 -1.50 -4.27
CA LEU A 22 0.20 -2.08 -3.38
C LEU A 22 -0.21 -3.48 -3.85
N TYR A 23 -0.48 -3.66 -5.14
CA TYR A 23 -0.84 -4.95 -5.69
C TYR A 23 0.30 -5.97 -5.67
N ILE A 24 1.52 -5.52 -6.00
CA ILE A 24 2.72 -6.38 -5.96
C ILE A 24 3.04 -6.81 -4.53
N ASN A 25 2.96 -5.91 -3.55
CA ASN A 25 3.14 -6.26 -2.14
C ASN A 25 2.05 -7.23 -1.68
N ALA A 26 0.79 -7.02 -2.06
CA ALA A 26 -0.28 -7.96 -1.76
C ALA A 26 0.02 -9.37 -2.34
N PHE A 27 0.46 -9.43 -3.60
CA PHE A 27 0.85 -10.69 -4.25
C PHE A 27 2.01 -11.39 -3.53
N PHE A 28 3.10 -10.67 -3.22
CA PHE A 28 4.23 -11.26 -2.50
C PHE A 28 3.89 -11.63 -1.06
N SER A 29 2.95 -10.93 -0.41
CA SER A 29 2.50 -11.32 0.93
C SER A 29 1.84 -12.70 0.91
N VAL A 30 1.03 -13.00 -0.11
CA VAL A 30 0.46 -14.34 -0.31
C VAL A 30 1.55 -15.39 -0.48
N LEU A 31 2.51 -15.15 -1.38
CA LEU A 31 3.61 -16.09 -1.65
C LEU A 31 4.52 -16.29 -0.43
N GLY A 32 4.72 -15.24 0.37
CA GLY A 32 5.51 -15.27 1.60
C GLY A 32 4.82 -15.96 2.78
N GLY A 33 3.66 -16.59 2.56
CA GLY A 33 2.94 -17.34 3.61
C GLY A 33 2.20 -16.46 4.60
N PHE A 34 2.01 -15.16 4.32
CA PHE A 34 1.32 -14.24 5.23
C PHE A 34 -0.15 -14.62 5.44
N LEU A 35 -0.75 -15.39 4.52
CA LEU A 35 -2.09 -15.96 4.69
C LEU A 35 -2.20 -16.95 5.86
N SER A 36 -1.09 -17.55 6.30
CA SER A 36 -1.09 -18.45 7.47
C SER A 36 -1.30 -17.70 8.79
N TRP A 37 -1.11 -16.37 8.80
CA TRP A 37 -1.34 -15.50 9.96
C TRP A 37 -2.81 -15.03 10.02
N VAL A 38 -3.74 -15.96 10.15
CA VAL A 38 -5.17 -15.65 10.24
C VAL A 38 -5.50 -15.06 11.63
N PRO A 39 -6.29 -13.96 11.72
CA PRO A 39 -6.96 -13.23 10.64
C PRO A 39 -6.14 -12.07 10.04
N TRP A 40 -5.03 -11.68 10.66
CA TRP A 40 -4.30 -10.44 10.34
C TRP A 40 -3.75 -10.40 8.91
N GLY A 41 -3.24 -11.50 8.38
CA GLY A 41 -2.73 -11.58 7.02
C GLY A 41 -3.80 -11.34 5.96
N LEU A 42 -5.02 -11.87 6.18
CA LEU A 42 -6.16 -11.62 5.30
C LEU A 42 -6.62 -10.16 5.34
N ILE A 43 -6.68 -9.57 6.54
CA ILE A 43 -7.07 -8.17 6.71
C ILE A 43 -6.09 -7.27 5.94
N LEU A 44 -4.78 -7.48 6.10
CA LEU A 44 -3.76 -6.68 5.44
C LEU A 44 -3.79 -6.84 3.91
N LEU A 45 -4.01 -8.06 3.42
CA LEU A 45 -4.18 -8.32 2.00
C LEU A 45 -5.38 -7.54 1.43
N VAL A 46 -6.52 -7.60 2.11
CA VAL A 46 -7.72 -6.84 1.71
C VAL A 46 -7.46 -5.34 1.78
N CYS A 47 -6.72 -4.85 2.78
CA CYS A 47 -6.34 -3.45 2.87
C CYS A 47 -5.42 -3.00 1.72
N MET A 48 -4.44 -3.82 1.32
CA MET A 48 -3.52 -3.49 0.22
C MET A 48 -4.25 -3.48 -1.12
N VAL A 49 -5.01 -4.54 -1.42
CA VAL A 49 -5.78 -4.66 -2.67
C VAL A 49 -6.90 -3.61 -2.71
N GLY A 50 -7.65 -3.46 -1.62
CA GLY A 50 -8.71 -2.47 -1.48
C GLY A 50 -8.18 -1.03 -1.51
N GLY A 51 -7.00 -0.79 -0.95
CA GLY A 51 -6.30 0.49 -1.03
C GLY A 51 -5.93 0.84 -2.47
N GLY A 52 -5.29 -0.07 -3.19
CA GLY A 52 -4.95 0.12 -4.60
C GLY A 52 -6.20 0.35 -5.47
N PHE A 53 -7.25 -0.45 -5.26
CA PHE A 53 -8.52 -0.30 -5.97
C PHE A 53 -9.20 1.02 -5.64
N GLY A 54 -9.25 1.42 -4.38
CA GLY A 54 -9.84 2.69 -3.96
C GLY A 54 -9.08 3.89 -4.51
N ILE A 55 -7.74 3.85 -4.52
CA ILE A 55 -6.89 4.87 -5.14
C ILE A 55 -7.16 4.96 -6.64
N ALA A 56 -7.24 3.82 -7.35
CA ALA A 56 -7.55 3.80 -8.79
C ALA A 56 -8.93 4.41 -9.13
N ASN A 57 -9.87 4.41 -8.17
CA ASN A 57 -11.19 5.01 -8.29
C ASN A 57 -11.30 6.39 -7.61
N GLU A 58 -10.17 7.02 -7.28
CA GLU A 58 -10.08 8.37 -6.70
C GLU A 58 -10.92 8.53 -5.43
N LYS A 59 -10.90 7.51 -4.57
CA LYS A 59 -11.62 7.50 -3.29
C LYS A 59 -10.69 7.83 -2.13
N LYS A 60 -11.10 8.77 -1.27
CA LYS A 60 -10.32 9.16 -0.08
C LYS A 60 -10.08 8.00 0.89
N TRP A 61 -11.07 7.13 1.07
CA TRP A 61 -10.93 5.95 1.91
C TRP A 61 -9.87 4.97 1.38
N GLY A 62 -9.75 4.85 0.05
CA GLY A 62 -8.74 4.01 -0.60
C GLY A 62 -7.34 4.51 -0.34
N TYR A 63 -7.15 5.84 -0.42
CA TYR A 63 -5.87 6.45 -0.10
C TYR A 63 -5.46 6.24 1.36
N GLY A 64 -6.39 6.42 2.30
CA GLY A 64 -6.17 6.14 3.71
C GLY A 64 -5.80 4.68 3.98
N LEU A 65 -6.49 3.72 3.35
CA LEU A 65 -6.17 2.30 3.45
C LEU A 65 -4.81 1.95 2.82
N GLY A 66 -4.48 2.53 1.67
CA GLY A 66 -3.18 2.37 1.03
C GLY A 66 -2.05 2.85 1.95
N LEU A 67 -2.23 4.00 2.60
CA LEU A 67 -1.25 4.54 3.54
C LEU A 67 -1.12 3.66 4.80
N ALA A 68 -2.24 3.24 5.39
CA ALA A 68 -2.24 2.36 6.56
C ALA A 68 -1.57 1.01 6.27
N SER A 69 -1.86 0.43 5.11
CA SER A 69 -1.23 -0.83 4.68
C SER A 69 0.25 -0.67 4.37
N ALA A 70 0.69 0.46 3.82
CA ALA A 70 2.11 0.76 3.60
C ALA A 70 2.93 0.84 4.90
N PHE A 71 2.34 1.39 5.98
CA PHE A 71 3.00 1.45 7.29
C PHE A 71 2.89 0.16 8.11
N SER A 72 1.99 -0.75 7.73
CA SER A 72 1.71 -1.97 8.48
C SER A 72 2.93 -2.88 8.72
N PRO A 73 3.86 -3.11 7.75
CA PRO A 73 4.99 -4.01 7.99
C PRO A 73 5.92 -3.46 9.08
N PHE A 74 6.15 -2.14 9.08
CA PHE A 74 6.95 -1.46 10.10
C PHE A 74 6.29 -1.54 11.49
N ALA A 75 4.99 -1.27 11.56
CA ALA A 75 4.22 -1.32 12.80
C ALA A 75 4.18 -2.75 13.38
N LEU A 76 3.96 -3.77 12.55
CA LEU A 76 3.91 -5.16 12.99
C LEU A 76 5.27 -5.64 13.48
N ARG A 77 6.36 -5.33 12.77
CA ARG A 77 7.71 -5.66 13.24
C ARG A 77 8.03 -4.97 14.55
N TRP A 78 7.66 -3.70 14.69
CA TRP A 78 7.83 -2.97 15.94
C TRP A 78 7.08 -3.64 17.10
N LEU A 79 5.81 -4.02 16.90
CA LEU A 79 4.96 -4.63 17.92
C LEU A 79 5.40 -6.04 18.34
N PHE A 80 5.79 -6.90 17.39
CA PHE A 80 6.07 -8.32 17.65
C PHE A 80 7.55 -8.65 17.85
N LEU A 81 8.46 -7.87 17.25
CA LEU A 81 9.91 -8.12 17.28
C LEU A 81 10.67 -7.00 18.02
N GLY A 82 10.03 -5.86 18.28
CA GLY A 82 10.62 -4.73 19.00
C GLY A 82 11.30 -3.69 18.10
N PRO A 83 11.75 -2.56 18.68
CA PRO A 83 12.20 -1.38 17.94
C PRO A 83 13.43 -1.60 17.05
N SER A 84 14.32 -2.52 17.42
CA SER A 84 15.53 -2.83 16.64
C SER A 84 15.23 -3.56 15.33
N HIS A 85 14.03 -4.12 15.17
CA HIS A 85 13.66 -4.97 14.02
C HIS A 85 12.74 -4.27 13.02
N VAL A 86 12.45 -2.98 13.20
CA VAL A 86 11.56 -2.20 12.31
C VAL A 86 12.01 -2.29 10.84
N PHE A 87 13.32 -2.24 10.61
CA PHE A 87 13.94 -2.36 9.28
C PHE A 87 14.56 -3.74 9.02
N GLY A 88 14.21 -4.76 9.82
CA GLY A 88 14.77 -6.11 9.76
C GLY A 88 14.28 -6.97 8.59
N ALA A 89 13.67 -6.38 7.56
CA ALA A 89 13.26 -7.10 6.36
C ALA A 89 14.46 -7.37 5.44
N ASN A 90 14.39 -8.42 4.62
CA ASN A 90 15.33 -8.59 3.53
C ASN A 90 15.36 -7.34 2.64
N LEU A 91 16.53 -6.99 2.11
CA LEU A 91 16.77 -5.73 1.40
C LEU A 91 15.72 -5.40 0.33
N ILE A 92 15.30 -6.40 -0.44
CA ILE A 92 14.30 -6.23 -1.52
C ILE A 92 12.92 -5.86 -0.95
N ASN A 93 12.46 -6.55 0.10
CA ASN A 93 11.17 -6.24 0.73
C ASN A 93 11.22 -4.85 1.39
N LEU A 94 12.31 -4.56 2.10
CA LEU A 94 12.50 -3.24 2.71
C LEU A 94 12.44 -2.12 1.66
N MET A 95 13.07 -2.33 0.50
CA MET A 95 13.05 -1.38 -0.60
C MET A 95 11.62 -1.13 -1.11
N PHE A 96 10.80 -2.18 -1.28
CA PHE A 96 9.41 -2.02 -1.71
C PHE A 96 8.55 -1.30 -0.67
N GLU A 97 8.75 -1.59 0.61
CA GLU A 97 8.00 -0.96 1.71
C GLU A 97 8.32 0.53 1.81
N VAL A 98 9.61 0.89 1.80
CA VAL A 98 10.05 2.29 1.86
C VAL A 98 9.63 3.03 0.59
N ALA A 99 9.77 2.43 -0.59
CA ALA A 99 9.34 3.03 -1.84
C ALA A 99 7.83 3.29 -1.86
N LEU A 100 7.02 2.35 -1.36
CA LEU A 100 5.57 2.52 -1.31
C LEU A 100 5.17 3.68 -0.39
N VAL A 101 5.74 3.75 0.81
CA VAL A 101 5.50 4.87 1.74
C VAL A 101 5.92 6.20 1.11
N ALA A 102 7.13 6.25 0.52
CA ALA A 102 7.66 7.45 -0.10
C ALA A 102 6.77 7.93 -1.26
N LEU A 103 6.29 7.01 -2.12
CA LEU A 103 5.45 7.35 -3.28
C LEU A 103 4.05 7.80 -2.88
N LEU A 104 3.44 7.19 -1.86
CA LEU A 104 2.16 7.64 -1.34
C LEU A 104 2.28 9.04 -0.72
N LEU A 105 3.29 9.27 0.11
CA LEU A 105 3.51 10.56 0.78
C LEU A 105 4.13 11.64 -0.12
N HIS A 106 4.59 11.29 -1.32
CA HIS A 106 5.19 12.23 -2.26
C HIS A 106 4.27 13.42 -2.53
N PRO A 107 4.78 14.67 -2.60
CA PRO A 107 3.95 15.87 -2.82
C PRO A 107 3.02 15.74 -4.03
N MET A 108 3.51 15.18 -5.14
CA MET A 108 2.71 14.96 -6.35
C MET A 108 1.50 14.03 -6.12
N SER A 109 1.66 12.99 -5.29
CA SER A 109 0.58 12.08 -4.92
C SER A 109 -0.41 12.75 -3.95
N ARG A 110 0.11 13.52 -2.98
CA ARG A 110 -0.69 14.23 -1.97
C ARG A 110 -1.51 15.37 -2.56
N ASP A 111 -0.93 16.15 -3.47
CA ASP A 111 -1.62 17.27 -4.13
C ASP A 111 -2.71 16.74 -5.06
N TYR A 112 -2.43 15.65 -5.79
CA TYR A 112 -3.45 15.00 -6.60
C TYR A 112 -4.61 14.46 -5.76
N GLU A 113 -4.30 13.73 -4.67
CA GLU A 113 -5.31 13.23 -3.74
C GLU A 113 -6.18 14.36 -3.18
N ARG A 114 -5.56 15.44 -2.71
CA ARG A 114 -6.28 16.58 -2.14
C ARG A 114 -7.28 17.21 -3.10
N ILE A 115 -6.93 17.33 -4.39
CA ILE A 115 -7.74 18.04 -5.40
C ILE A 115 -8.80 17.12 -6.01
N TRP A 116 -8.43 15.89 -6.34
CA TRP A 116 -9.25 15.02 -7.20
C TRP A 116 -10.05 13.97 -6.42
N PHE A 117 -9.57 13.53 -5.25
CA PHE A 117 -10.21 12.42 -4.55
C PHE A 117 -11.50 12.88 -3.86
N LYS A 118 -12.49 12.00 -3.88
CA LYS A 118 -13.82 12.21 -3.28
C LYS A 118 -14.04 11.29 -2.10
#